data_AF-A0A7W0N0F8-F1
#
_entry.id   AF-A0A7W0N0F8-F1
#
_cell.length_a   1.000
_cell.length_b   1.000
_cell.length_c   1.000
_cell.angle_alpha   90.00
_cell.angle_beta   90.00
_cell.angle_gamma   90.00
#
_symmetry.space_group_name_H-M   'P 1'
#
loop_
_entity.id
_entity.type
_entity.pdbx_description
1 polymer ?
#
loop_
_entity_poly.entity_id
_entity_poly.type
_entity_poly.pdbx_seq_one_letter_code
_entity_poly.pdbx_strand_id
1 'polypeptide(L)'
;MVAGVRELEEGPAVAVWAGALPGVEIECFHLAAVQTKEGIAVAGFPDLEDPGLVALVVDPFTFPVGPFLARLNETHERIPLVGGLAAGGRQSGRQALILDDAVYAEGAVGAVVSGLPVLTVVSQGCRPIGRESVITRCEGNTSTRSPE
;
A
#
# COMPACT_ATOMS: atom_id res chain seq x y z
N MET A 1 -17.35 3.97 -7.25
CA MET A 1 -16.29 4.84 -7.83
C MET A 1 -16.84 6.25 -8.00
N VAL A 2 -16.09 7.26 -7.57
CA VAL A 2 -16.42 8.66 -7.83
C VAL A 2 -15.54 9.16 -8.98
N ALA A 3 -16.16 9.72 -10.01
CA ALA A 3 -15.48 10.28 -11.18
C ALA A 3 -16.10 11.65 -11.53
N GLY A 4 -15.39 12.73 -11.19
CA GLY A 4 -15.91 14.09 -11.31
C GLY A 4 -17.14 14.28 -10.42
N VAL A 5 -18.29 14.59 -11.02
CA VAL A 5 -19.57 14.81 -10.33
C VAL A 5 -20.45 13.57 -10.26
N ARG A 6 -19.96 12.41 -10.72
CA ARG A 6 -20.74 11.17 -10.77
C ARG A 6 -20.22 10.19 -9.74
N GLU A 7 -21.15 9.58 -9.03
CA GLU A 7 -20.91 8.43 -8.17
C GLU A 7 -21.56 7.21 -8.80
N LEU A 8 -20.78 6.15 -8.95
CA LEU A 8 -21.23 4.84 -9.41
C LEU A 8 -21.03 3.86 -8.27
N GLU A 9 -22.12 3.42 -7.65
CA GLU A 9 -22.06 2.48 -6.52
C GLU A 9 -21.93 1.03 -6.96
N GLU A 10 -22.52 0.68 -8.10
CA GLU A 10 -22.58 -0.70 -8.61
C GLU A 10 -21.87 -0.87 -9.96
N GLY A 11 -21.32 -2.06 -10.17
CA GLY A 11 -20.67 -2.46 -11.41
C GLY A 11 -19.15 -2.30 -11.43
N PRO A 12 -18.48 -2.85 -12.45
CA PRO A 12 -17.03 -2.77 -12.59
C PRO A 12 -16.60 -1.33 -12.87
N ALA A 13 -15.46 -0.95 -12.30
CA ALA A 13 -14.89 0.38 -12.40
C ALA A 13 -13.36 0.30 -12.37
N VAL A 14 -12.70 1.18 -13.12
CA VAL A 14 -11.24 1.29 -13.16
C VAL A 14 -10.85 2.74 -13.00
N ALA A 15 -9.92 3.01 -12.07
CA ALA A 15 -9.22 4.28 -11.97
C ALA A 15 -7.80 4.09 -12.52
N VAL A 16 -7.38 4.97 -13.44
CA VAL A 16 -6.05 4.92 -14.05
C VAL A 16 -5.27 6.17 -13.67
N TRP A 17 -4.06 5.97 -13.16
CA TRP A 17 -3.09 7.05 -12.97
C TRP A 17 -2.01 6.90 -14.04
N ALA A 18 -1.75 7.98 -14.78
CA ALA A 18 -0.76 8.01 -15.84
C ALA A 18 0.05 9.30 -15.75
N GLY A 19 1.34 9.22 -16.02
CA GLY A 19 2.25 10.36 -16.01
C GLY A 19 3.46 10.10 -16.90
N ALA A 20 4.09 11.18 -17.37
CA ALA A 20 5.39 11.13 -18.04
C ALA A 20 6.45 11.61 -17.04
N LEU A 21 7.43 10.76 -16.75
CA LEU A 21 8.48 11.02 -15.77
C LEU A 21 9.86 10.86 -16.44
N PRO A 22 10.36 11.88 -17.15
CA PRO A 22 11.66 11.80 -17.80
C PRO A 22 12.79 11.65 -16.78
N GLY A 23 13.74 10.74 -17.04
CA GLY A 23 14.89 10.51 -16.16
C GLY A 23 14.59 9.67 -14.91
N VAL A 24 13.40 9.06 -14.84
CA VAL A 24 13.04 8.10 -13.80
C VAL A 24 13.36 6.69 -14.26
N GLU A 25 13.90 5.91 -13.33
CA GLU A 25 13.99 4.46 -13.46
C GLU A 25 12.85 3.81 -12.66
N ILE A 26 12.17 2.84 -13.28
CA ILE A 26 11.06 2.10 -12.68
C ILE A 26 11.39 0.61 -12.71
N GLU A 27 11.51 0.00 -11.53
CA GLU A 27 11.67 -1.45 -11.39
C GLU A 27 10.40 -2.05 -10.80
N CYS A 28 9.68 -2.84 -11.61
CA CYS A 28 8.48 -3.57 -11.21
C CYS A 28 8.84 -4.89 -10.52
N PHE A 29 8.09 -5.25 -9.48
CA PHE A 29 8.31 -6.50 -8.75
C PHE A 29 7.02 -7.13 -8.23
N HIS A 30 7.04 -8.46 -8.09
CA HIS A 30 6.02 -9.24 -7.37
C HIS A 30 6.63 -9.81 -6.09
N LEU A 31 5.88 -9.72 -5.00
CA LEU A 31 6.25 -10.27 -3.69
C LEU A 31 5.38 -11.47 -3.35
N ALA A 32 6.02 -12.57 -3.01
CA ALA A 32 5.35 -13.78 -2.52
C ALA A 32 5.67 -14.02 -1.04
N ALA A 33 4.66 -14.44 -0.28
CA ALA A 33 4.84 -14.94 1.08
C ALA A 33 5.19 -16.43 1.03
N VAL A 34 6.36 -16.80 1.54
CA VAL A 34 6.87 -18.18 1.51
C VAL A 34 6.97 -18.71 2.93
N GLN A 35 6.37 -19.88 3.16
CA GLN A 35 6.50 -20.56 4.44
C GLN A 35 7.90 -21.16 4.58
N THR A 36 8.61 -20.80 5.66
CA THR A 36 9.92 -21.32 6.03
C THR A 36 9.86 -22.02 7.39
N LYS A 37 10.98 -22.62 7.81
CA LYS A 37 11.12 -23.23 9.14
C LYS A 37 11.08 -22.19 10.27
N GLU A 38 11.41 -20.94 9.96
CA GLU A 38 11.53 -19.83 10.92
C GLU A 38 10.28 -18.94 10.94
N GLY A 39 9.33 -19.16 10.03
CA GLY A 39 8.10 -18.37 9.94
C GLY A 39 7.72 -18.10 8.48
N ILE A 40 7.20 -16.91 8.21
CA ILE A 40 6.87 -16.45 6.85
C ILE A 40 7.99 -15.53 6.37
N ALA A 41 8.60 -15.86 5.25
CA ALA A 41 9.54 -14.99 4.54
C ALA A 41 8.83 -14.29 3.37
N VAL A 42 9.36 -13.14 2.97
CA VAL A 42 8.93 -12.44 1.75
C VAL A 42 10.03 -12.61 0.71
N ALA A 43 9.65 -13.07 -0.48
CA ALA A 43 10.55 -13.24 -1.62
C ALA A 43 10.20 -12.24 -2.74
N GLY A 44 11.19 -11.86 -3.54
CA GLY A 44 11.01 -10.99 -4.72
C GLY A 44 11.14 -9.50 -4.47
N PHE A 45 11.48 -9.07 -3.25
CA PHE A 45 11.75 -7.66 -2.98
C PHE A 45 13.13 -7.28 -3.55
N PRO A 46 13.22 -6.20 -4.35
CA PRO A 46 14.50 -5.79 -4.94
C PRO A 46 15.43 -5.19 -3.87
N ASP A 47 16.73 -5.28 -4.12
CA ASP A 47 17.72 -4.60 -3.29
C ASP A 47 17.67 -3.10 -3.55
N LEU A 48 17.47 -2.31 -2.50
CA LEU A 48 17.30 -0.87 -2.61
C LEU A 48 18.60 -0.15 -2.24
N GLU A 49 19.26 0.48 -3.23
CA GLU A 49 20.47 1.29 -3.00
C GLU A 49 20.15 2.74 -2.58
N ASP A 50 19.23 3.39 -3.30
CA ASP A 50 18.72 4.75 -3.00
C ASP A 50 17.27 4.91 -3.52
N PRO A 51 16.28 4.26 -2.89
CA PRO A 51 14.93 4.20 -3.43
C PRO A 51 14.23 5.56 -3.28
N GLY A 52 13.80 6.15 -4.39
CA GLY A 52 13.01 7.38 -4.37
C GLY A 52 11.61 7.16 -3.79
N LEU A 53 10.90 6.13 -4.26
CA LEU A 53 9.56 5.75 -3.81
C LEU A 53 9.32 4.27 -4.05
N VAL A 54 8.70 3.60 -3.08
CA VAL A 54 8.13 2.26 -3.25
C VAL A 54 6.61 2.39 -3.35
N ALA A 55 6.04 2.04 -4.49
CA ALA A 55 4.59 1.91 -4.68
C ALA A 55 4.18 0.44 -4.53
N LEU A 56 3.19 0.15 -3.69
CA LEU A 56 2.79 -1.23 -3.39
C LEU A 56 1.28 -1.42 -3.37
N VAL A 57 0.78 -2.42 -4.10
CA VAL A 57 -0.60 -2.92 -3.99
C VAL A 57 -0.55 -4.33 -3.43
N VAL A 58 -1.23 -4.53 -2.31
CA VAL A 58 -1.10 -5.77 -1.53
C VAL A 58 -2.42 -6.49 -1.42
N ASP A 59 -2.41 -7.81 -1.57
CA ASP A 59 -3.46 -8.67 -1.05
C ASP A 59 -3.26 -8.90 0.47
N PRO A 60 -4.08 -8.29 1.35
CA PRO A 60 -3.89 -8.41 2.80
C PRO A 60 -4.25 -9.80 3.36
N PHE A 61 -4.87 -10.68 2.57
CA PHE A 61 -5.26 -12.03 2.99
C PHE A 61 -4.18 -13.07 2.70
N THR A 62 -3.23 -12.77 1.82
CA THR A 62 -2.15 -13.69 1.42
C THR A 62 -0.75 -13.13 1.69
N PHE A 63 -0.62 -11.84 1.99
CA PHE A 63 0.67 -11.19 2.25
C PHE A 63 0.79 -10.64 3.69
N PRO A 64 1.93 -10.86 4.39
CA PRO A 64 2.15 -10.40 5.75
C PRO A 64 2.54 -8.90 5.80
N VAL A 65 1.60 -8.00 5.50
CA VAL A 65 1.84 -6.54 5.41
C VAL A 65 2.54 -5.96 6.64
N GLY A 66 2.03 -6.26 7.84
CA GLY A 66 2.57 -5.72 9.09
C GLY A 66 4.04 -6.10 9.32
N PRO A 67 4.37 -7.41 9.37
CA PRO A 67 5.75 -7.87 9.48
C PRO A 67 6.67 -7.34 8.38
N PHE A 68 6.18 -7.28 7.13
CA PHE A 68 6.94 -6.74 6.01
C PHE A 68 7.32 -5.27 6.22
N LEU A 69 6.37 -4.41 6.58
CA LEU A 69 6.62 -2.99 6.84
C LEU A 69 7.55 -2.76 8.05
N ALA A 70 7.41 -3.59 9.09
CA ALA A 70 8.32 -3.53 10.23
C ALA A 70 9.76 -3.84 9.82
N ARG A 71 9.97 -4.91 9.04
CA ARG A 71 11.29 -5.29 8.53
C ARG A 71 11.89 -4.24 7.59
N LEU A 72 11.06 -3.64 6.73
CA LEU A 72 11.50 -2.59 5.82
C LEU A 72 12.02 -1.37 6.58
N ASN A 73 11.33 -0.95 7.65
CA ASN A 73 11.75 0.15 8.52
C ASN A 73 13.01 -0.16 9.34
N GLU A 74 13.26 -1.43 9.68
CA GLU A 74 14.52 -1.84 10.34
C GLU A 74 15.71 -1.81 9.38
N THR A 75 15.48 -2.12 8.11
CA THR A 75 16.56 -2.33 7.13
C THR A 75 16.93 -1.03 6.40
N HIS A 76 16.01 -0.08 6.28
CA HIS A 76 16.24 1.17 5.57
C HIS A 76 15.77 2.40 6.35
N GLU A 77 16.54 3.48 6.25
CA GLU A 77 16.20 4.74 6.90
C GLU A 77 15.16 5.52 6.07
N ARG A 78 13.87 5.37 6.42
CA ARG A 78 12.74 6.18 5.92
C ARG A 78 12.54 6.16 4.40
N ILE A 79 12.31 4.98 3.83
CA ILE A 79 11.88 4.88 2.42
C ILE A 79 10.46 5.44 2.27
N PRO A 80 10.21 6.39 1.34
CA PRO A 80 8.86 6.78 0.97
C PRO A 80 8.10 5.58 0.41
N LEU A 81 7.05 5.13 1.11
CA LEU A 81 6.19 4.04 0.68
C LEU A 81 4.76 4.54 0.53
N VAL A 82 4.17 4.31 -0.64
CA VAL A 82 2.76 4.59 -0.94
C VAL A 82 2.09 3.33 -1.46
N GLY A 83 0.77 3.24 -1.35
CA GLY A 83 0.10 2.03 -1.78
C GLY A 83 -1.33 1.91 -1.36
N GLY A 84 -1.85 0.69 -1.52
CA GLY A 84 -3.21 0.34 -1.15
C GLY A 84 -3.38 -1.16 -0.93
N LEU A 85 -4.49 -1.51 -0.28
CA LEU A 85 -4.89 -2.90 -0.09
C LEU A 85 -5.92 -3.29 -1.15
N ALA A 86 -5.71 -4.42 -1.80
CA ALA A 86 -6.62 -5.02 -2.77
C ALA A 86 -7.80 -5.73 -2.09
N ALA A 87 -8.48 -5.11 -1.11
CA ALA A 87 -9.45 -5.79 -0.25
C ALA A 87 -10.88 -5.95 -0.84
N GLY A 88 -11.05 -5.89 -2.17
CA GLY A 88 -12.38 -5.91 -2.82
C GLY A 88 -13.10 -7.26 -2.70
N GLY A 89 -12.36 -8.36 -2.75
CA GLY A 89 -12.84 -9.69 -2.41
C GLY A 89 -12.62 -9.92 -0.92
N ARG A 90 -13.67 -10.08 -0.12
CA ARG A 90 -13.61 -10.22 1.36
C ARG A 90 -12.88 -11.49 1.87
N GLN A 91 -12.15 -12.20 1.02
CA GLN A 91 -11.43 -13.44 1.29
C GLN A 91 -10.29 -13.66 0.26
N SER A 92 -9.32 -14.49 0.63
CA SER A 92 -8.22 -14.94 -0.25
C SER A 92 -8.73 -15.54 -1.57
N GLY A 93 -7.94 -15.40 -2.64
CA GLY A 93 -8.23 -15.96 -3.97
C GLY A 93 -9.31 -15.23 -4.77
N ARG A 94 -9.81 -14.10 -4.28
CA ARG A 94 -10.81 -13.26 -4.97
C ARG A 94 -10.24 -11.95 -5.50
N GLN A 95 -8.93 -11.84 -5.45
CA GLN A 95 -8.17 -10.66 -5.83
C GLN A 95 -7.27 -11.06 -6.99
N ALA A 96 -7.13 -10.16 -7.96
CA ALA A 96 -6.18 -10.30 -9.03
C ALA A 96 -5.23 -9.11 -8.94
N LEU A 97 -3.96 -9.38 -8.70
CA LEU A 97 -2.89 -8.40 -8.80
C LEU A 97 -2.30 -8.51 -10.20
N ILE A 98 -2.32 -7.43 -10.96
CA ILE A 98 -1.86 -7.40 -12.34
C ILE A 98 -0.57 -6.59 -12.39
N LEU A 99 0.49 -7.18 -12.94
CA LEU A 99 1.78 -6.53 -13.15
C LEU A 99 2.28 -6.95 -14.53
N ASP A 100 2.55 -5.98 -15.39
CA ASP A 100 2.91 -6.18 -16.79
C ASP A 100 1.91 -7.10 -17.53
N ASP A 101 2.36 -8.27 -17.98
CA ASP A 101 1.55 -9.29 -18.67
C ASP A 101 1.11 -10.45 -17.76
N ALA A 102 1.40 -10.37 -16.46
CA ALA A 102 1.11 -11.41 -15.48
C ALA A 102 -0.05 -11.06 -14.54
N VAL A 103 -0.78 -12.09 -14.12
CA VAL A 103 -1.83 -12.02 -13.10
C VAL A 103 -1.44 -12.91 -11.93
N TYR A 104 -1.32 -12.31 -10.75
CA TYR A 104 -1.01 -12.98 -9.50
C TYR A 104 -2.26 -13.07 -8.62
N ALA A 105 -2.52 -14.25 -8.07
CA ALA A 105 -3.65 -14.51 -7.18
C ALA A 105 -3.32 -14.25 -5.70
N GLU A 106 -2.06 -13.98 -5.38
CA GLU A 106 -1.56 -13.83 -4.02
C GLU A 106 -0.35 -12.88 -3.95
N GLY A 107 -0.10 -12.37 -2.74
CA GLY A 107 1.08 -11.59 -2.42
C GLY A 107 0.89 -10.08 -2.58
N ALA A 108 1.90 -9.43 -3.15
CA ALA A 108 1.85 -8.01 -3.48
C ALA A 108 2.51 -7.76 -4.84
N VAL A 109 2.10 -6.69 -5.52
CA VAL A 109 2.81 -6.18 -6.70
C VAL A 109 3.19 -4.73 -6.44
N GLY A 110 4.32 -4.30 -6.97
CA GLY A 110 4.82 -2.96 -6.73
C GLY A 110 5.83 -2.50 -7.76
N ALA A 111 6.28 -1.27 -7.55
CA ALA A 111 7.35 -0.67 -8.31
C ALA A 111 8.24 0.18 -7.40
N VAL A 112 9.55 0.11 -7.64
CA VAL A 112 10.52 1.08 -7.13
C VAL A 112 10.66 2.17 -8.18
N VAL A 113 10.54 3.43 -7.76
CA VAL A 113 10.68 4.60 -8.61
C VAL A 113 11.86 5.42 -8.11
N SER A 114 12.86 5.61 -8.96
CA SER A 114 14.10 6.31 -8.62
C SER A 114 14.38 7.46 -9.58
N GLY A 115 15.25 8.40 -9.20
CA GLY A 115 15.66 9.52 -10.05
C GLY A 115 14.84 10.81 -9.88
N LEU A 116 13.93 10.89 -8.90
CA LEU A 116 13.20 12.11 -8.55
C LEU A 116 13.09 12.31 -7.03
N PRO A 117 13.07 13.57 -6.54
CA PRO A 117 12.73 13.84 -5.15
C PRO A 117 11.24 13.57 -4.91
N VAL A 118 10.93 12.85 -3.83
CA VAL A 118 9.57 12.45 -3.47
C VAL A 118 9.19 13.06 -2.13
N LEU A 119 8.01 13.67 -2.08
CA LEU A 119 7.39 14.13 -0.84
C LEU A 119 6.06 13.38 -0.65
N THR A 120 6.00 12.56 0.40
CA THR A 120 4.76 11.89 0.79
C THR A 120 3.87 12.85 1.57
N VAL A 121 2.66 13.05 1.08
CA VAL A 121 1.63 13.88 1.74
C VAL A 121 0.41 13.02 2.04
N VAL A 122 -0.28 13.34 3.13
CA VAL A 122 -1.51 12.66 3.53
C VAL A 122 -2.68 13.60 3.29
N SER A 123 -3.63 13.20 2.44
CA SER A 123 -4.91 13.90 2.34
C SER A 123 -5.88 13.26 3.33
N GLN A 124 -6.22 13.97 4.40
CA GLN A 124 -7.28 13.53 5.33
C GLN A 124 -8.63 13.74 4.64
N GLY A 125 -9.07 12.72 3.89
CA GLY A 125 -10.26 12.76 3.04
C GLY A 125 -11.61 12.78 3.78
N CYS A 126 -11.61 12.82 5.11
CA CYS A 126 -12.83 12.78 5.90
C CYS A 126 -12.95 14.03 6.77
N ARG A 127 -14.02 14.81 6.56
CA ARG A 127 -14.53 15.68 7.63
C ARG A 127 -15.08 14.77 8.73
N PRO A 128 -14.64 14.88 10.00
CA PRO A 128 -15.17 14.05 11.07
C PRO A 128 -16.69 14.20 11.14
N ILE A 129 -17.42 13.08 11.09
CA ILE A 129 -18.86 13.04 11.35
C ILE A 129 -19.03 12.61 12.81
N GLY A 130 -19.49 13.51 13.69
CA GLY A 130 -19.66 13.26 15.12
C GLY A 130 -19.45 14.52 15.98
N ARG A 131 -19.68 14.40 17.30
CA ARG A 131 -19.33 15.45 18.26
C ARG A 131 -17.81 15.62 18.33
N GLU A 132 -17.37 16.85 18.54
CA GLU A 132 -15.97 17.13 18.87
C GLU A 132 -15.57 16.28 20.08
N SER A 133 -14.37 15.72 20.04
CA SER A 133 -13.85 14.86 21.11
C SER A 133 -12.36 15.07 21.21
N VAL A 134 -11.88 15.24 22.44
CA VAL A 134 -10.46 15.46 22.70
C VAL A 134 -9.77 14.11 22.90
N ILE A 135 -8.61 13.95 22.28
CA ILE A 135 -7.75 12.80 22.53
C ILE A 135 -7.10 13.00 23.91
N THR A 136 -7.48 12.17 24.88
CA THR A 136 -7.00 12.29 26.27
C THR A 136 -5.81 11.39 26.57
N ARG A 137 -5.61 10.35 25.75
CA ARG A 137 -4.48 9.42 25.86
C ARG A 137 -4.28 8.67 24.55
N CYS A 138 -3.02 8.35 24.25
CA CYS A 138 -2.63 7.46 23.17
C CYS A 138 -1.72 6.35 23.71
N GLU A 139 -1.90 5.13 23.21
CA GLU A 139 -1.00 4.00 23.42
C GLU A 139 -0.83 3.24 22.10
N GLY A 140 0.35 3.31 21.50
CA GLY A 140 0.58 2.85 20.14
C GLY A 140 -0.33 3.56 19.12
N ASN A 141 -1.09 2.78 18.35
CA ASN A 141 -2.07 3.30 17.37
C ASN A 141 -3.48 3.50 17.95
N THR A 142 -3.66 3.28 19.26
CA THR A 142 -4.96 3.38 19.93
C THR A 142 -5.06 4.70 20.67
N SER A 143 -6.06 5.51 20.31
CA SER A 143 -6.39 6.77 20.99
C SER A 143 -7.68 6.61 21.79
N THR A 144 -7.70 7.00 23.07
CA THR A 144 -8.94 7.15 23.83
C THR A 144 -9.44 8.59 23.72
N ARG A 145 -10.75 8.75 23.55
CA ARG A 145 -11.40 10.06 23.45
C ARG A 145 -12.39 10.22 24.59
N SER A 146 -12.42 11.40 25.20
CA SER A 146 -13.57 11.82 26.02
C SER A 146 -14.50 12.67 25.16
N PRO A 147 -15.83 12.54 25.33
CA PRO A 147 -16.74 13.58 24.85
C PRO A 147 -16.39 14.89 25.58
N GLU A 148 -16.43 16.02 24.87
CA GLU A 148 -16.61 17.32 25.53
C GLU A 148 -18.00 17.42 26.17
#